data_AF-A0A961XFR8-F1
#
_entry.id   AF-A0A961XFR8-F1
#
_cell.length_a   1.000
_cell.length_b   1.000
_cell.length_c   1.000
_cell.angle_alpha   90.00
_cell.angle_beta   90.00
_cell.angle_gamma   90.00
#
_symmetry.space_group_name_H-M   'P 1'
#
loop_
_entity.id
_entity.type
_entity.pdbx_description
1 polymer ?
#
loop_
_entity_poly.entity_id
_entity_poly.type
_entity_poly.pdbx_seq_one_letter_code
_entity_poly.pdbx_strand_id
1 'polypeptide(L)'
;DDVQMLIDRGHNTIRLATDGHTIRVFLRRASDYLIGGTYDVPSGLGGTFRVILRDATDTHALVQNHGNCEDFDEMLPYRVPLDALVEIDDRRAA
;
A
#
# COMPACT_ATOMS: atom_id res chain seq x y z
N ASP A 1 10.61 21.29 1.05
CA ASP A 1 9.83 21.09 2.29
C ASP A 1 8.42 20.84 1.81
N ASP A 2 8.21 19.63 1.32
CA ASP A 2 6.98 19.27 0.64
C ASP A 2 6.00 18.80 1.72
N VAL A 3 5.18 19.75 2.16
CA VAL A 3 4.23 19.55 3.26
C VAL A 3 3.10 18.69 2.75
N GLN A 4 3.10 17.41 3.14
CA GLN A 4 2.02 16.49 2.84
C GLN A 4 0.78 16.87 3.67
N MET A 5 -0.28 17.34 3.01
CA MET A 5 -1.56 17.66 3.67
C MET A 5 -2.57 16.55 3.40
N LEU A 6 -3.15 15.98 4.47
CA LEU A 6 -4.22 14.99 4.38
C LEU A 6 -5.58 15.65 4.66
N ILE A 7 -6.49 15.55 3.71
CA ILE A 7 -7.87 16.01 3.83
C ILE A 7 -8.77 14.78 3.98
N ASP A 8 -9.31 14.57 5.19
CA ASP A 8 -10.28 13.51 5.51
C ASP A 8 -11.58 14.17 6.01
N ARG A 9 -12.72 13.89 5.35
CA ARG A 9 -14.04 14.43 5.72
C ARG A 9 -14.91 13.45 6.53
N GLY A 10 -14.36 12.32 6.98
CA GLY A 10 -15.05 11.33 7.81
C GLY A 10 -15.45 10.04 7.08
N HIS A 11 -16.14 9.15 7.80
CA HIS A 11 -16.48 7.80 7.31
C HIS A 11 -17.24 7.83 5.97
N ASN A 12 -16.77 7.04 5.01
CA ASN A 12 -17.22 6.94 3.61
C ASN A 12 -16.91 8.14 2.70
N THR A 13 -16.04 9.06 3.10
CA THR A 13 -15.54 10.11 2.19
C THR A 13 -14.15 9.77 1.65
N ILE A 14 -13.93 10.14 0.39
CA ILE A 14 -12.63 10.02 -0.29
C ILE A 14 -11.60 10.88 0.45
N ARG A 15 -10.43 10.33 0.75
CA ARG A 15 -9.33 11.06 1.39
C ARG A 15 -8.32 11.51 0.35
N LEU A 16 -7.82 12.74 0.47
CA LEU A 16 -6.88 13.33 -0.49
C LEU A 16 -5.57 13.67 0.23
N ALA A 17 -4.44 13.20 -0.29
CA ALA A 17 -3.13 13.74 0.07
C ALA A 17 -2.58 14.55 -1.09
N THR A 18 -2.13 15.76 -0.80
CA THR A 18 -1.45 16.63 -1.77
C THR A 18 0.04 16.71 -1.44
N ASP A 19 0.88 16.48 -2.42
CA ASP A 19 2.33 16.58 -2.32
C ASP A 19 2.89 17.32 -3.55
N GLY A 20 3.17 18.61 -3.39
CA GLY A 20 3.61 19.52 -4.46
C GLY A 20 2.63 19.60 -5.65
N HIS A 21 2.81 18.71 -6.62
CA HIS A 21 2.00 18.62 -7.85
C HIS A 21 1.15 17.34 -7.94
N THR A 22 1.27 16.43 -6.97
CA THR A 22 0.58 15.13 -6.99
C THR A 22 -0.60 15.15 -6.03
N ILE A 23 -1.76 14.70 -6.52
CA ILE A 23 -2.93 14.42 -5.70
C ILE A 23 -3.09 12.91 -5.63
N ARG A 24 -3.01 12.35 -4.42
CA ARG A 24 -3.30 10.94 -4.14
C ARG A 24 -4.66 10.79 -3.49
N VAL A 25 -5.41 9.81 -3.96
CA VAL A 25 -6.79 9.57 -3.57
C VAL A 25 -6.86 8.23 -2.84
N PHE A 26 -7.19 8.25 -1.54
CA PHE A 26 -7.29 7.04 -0.73
C PHE A 26 -8.76 6.73 -0.47
N LEU A 27 -9.17 5.55 -0.91
CA LEU A 27 -10.51 5.01 -0.66
C LEU A 27 -10.60 4.30 0.71
N ARG A 28 -9.47 3.83 1.23
CA ARG A 28 -9.36 3.04 2.47
C ARG A 28 -8.39 3.68 3.46
N ARG A 29 -8.61 3.42 4.74
CA ARG A 29 -7.79 3.81 5.89
C ARG A 29 -6.75 2.76 6.20
N ALA A 30 -5.69 3.16 6.91
CA ALA A 30 -4.68 2.22 7.41
C ALA A 30 -5.32 1.09 8.23
N SER A 31 -6.34 1.43 9.04
CA SER A 31 -7.11 0.50 9.86
C SER A 31 -7.94 -0.51 9.06
N ASP A 32 -8.18 -0.27 7.77
CA ASP A 32 -8.88 -1.22 6.90
C ASP A 32 -7.93 -2.34 6.40
N TYR A 33 -6.61 -2.18 6.60
CA TYR A 33 -5.62 -3.18 6.21
C TYR A 33 -5.21 -4.07 7.39
N LEU A 34 -5.15 -5.38 7.15
CA LEU A 34 -4.64 -6.36 8.09
C LEU A 34 -3.10 -6.37 8.10
N ILE A 35 -2.50 -5.97 9.22
CA ILE A 35 -1.06 -6.15 9.46
C ILE A 35 -0.72 -7.65 9.52
N GLY A 36 0.32 -8.05 8.81
CA GLY A 36 0.67 -9.45 8.54
C GLY A 36 -0.10 -10.06 7.36
N GLY A 37 -1.08 -9.35 6.79
CA GLY A 37 -1.78 -9.75 5.58
C GLY A 37 -0.90 -9.68 4.34
N THR A 38 -1.25 -10.47 3.34
CA THR A 38 -0.56 -10.50 2.05
C THR A 38 -1.31 -9.64 1.02
N TYR A 39 -0.57 -8.78 0.32
CA TYR A 39 -1.08 -7.85 -0.69
C TYR A 39 -0.17 -7.88 -1.91
N ASP A 40 -0.67 -7.41 -3.03
CA ASP A 40 0.13 -7.17 -4.23
C ASP A 40 0.45 -5.67 -4.35
N VAL A 41 1.66 -5.33 -4.79
CA VAL A 41 2.09 -3.96 -5.05
C VAL A 41 2.71 -3.87 -6.44
N PRO A 42 2.41 -2.85 -7.26
CA PRO A 42 3.08 -2.64 -8.55
C PRO A 42 4.59 -2.54 -8.39
N SER A 43 5.36 -3.39 -9.08
CA SER A 43 6.82 -3.44 -8.96
C SER A 43 7.54 -2.30 -9.70
N GLY A 44 6.83 -1.58 -10.58
CA GLY A 44 7.43 -0.62 -11.52
C GLY A 44 8.18 -1.29 -12.69
N LEU A 45 8.27 -2.62 -12.71
CA LEU A 45 8.94 -3.42 -13.75
C LEU A 45 7.94 -4.09 -14.71
N GLY A 46 6.68 -3.66 -14.68
CA GLY A 46 5.60 -4.24 -15.50
C GLY A 46 4.88 -5.43 -14.86
N GLY A 47 5.06 -5.67 -13.55
CA GLY A 47 4.36 -6.70 -12.79
C GLY A 47 3.99 -6.23 -11.38
N THR A 48 3.60 -7.18 -10.53
CA THR A 48 3.36 -6.95 -9.10
C THR A 48 4.34 -7.77 -8.26
N PHE A 49 4.68 -7.24 -7.08
CA PHE A 49 5.31 -8.01 -6.02
C PHE A 49 4.27 -8.38 -4.98
N ARG A 50 4.32 -9.64 -4.56
CA ARG A 50 3.59 -10.11 -3.40
C ARG A 50 4.33 -9.69 -2.14
N VAL A 51 3.64 -9.02 -1.25
CA VAL A 51 4.23 -8.45 -0.05
C VAL A 51 3.41 -8.76 1.19
N ILE A 52 4.08 -8.87 2.34
CA ILE A 52 3.46 -8.89 3.65
C ILE A 52 3.47 -7.46 4.21
N LEU A 53 2.30 -7.00 4.64
CA LEU A 53 2.16 -5.71 5.31
C LEU A 53 2.75 -5.78 6.72
N ARG A 54 3.78 -4.98 7.01
CA ARG A 54 4.44 -4.92 8.33
C ARG A 54 3.88 -3.80 9.21
N ASP A 55 3.57 -2.66 8.61
CA ASP A 55 2.98 -1.51 9.29
C ASP A 55 2.24 -0.62 8.27
N ALA A 56 1.29 0.18 8.73
CA ALA A 56 0.52 1.08 7.87
C ALA A 56 0.22 2.41 8.57
N THR A 57 0.41 3.50 7.82
CA THR A 57 0.00 4.86 8.19
C THR A 57 -1.08 5.34 7.23
N ASP A 58 -1.64 6.53 7.48
CA ASP A 58 -2.72 7.07 6.64
C ASP A 58 -2.37 7.25 5.16
N THR A 59 -1.08 7.36 4.83
CA THR A 59 -0.59 7.63 3.47
C THR A 59 0.39 6.59 2.94
N HIS A 60 1.02 5.78 3.80
CA HIS A 60 2.05 4.82 3.40
C HIS A 60 1.89 3.47 4.11
N ALA A 61 2.43 2.43 3.51
CA ALA A 61 2.58 1.11 4.08
C ALA A 61 4.05 0.70 4.10
N LEU A 62 4.48 0.09 5.20
CA LEU A 62 5.75 -0.62 5.29
C LEU A 62 5.50 -2.08 4.91
N VAL A 63 6.12 -2.54 3.84
CA VAL A 63 5.89 -3.86 3.28
C VAL A 63 7.19 -4.64 3.17
N GLN A 64 7.10 -5.96 3.18
CA GLN A 64 8.22 -6.85 2.92
C GLN A 64 7.85 -7.84 1.81
N ASN A 65 8.73 -8.02 0.84
CA ASN A 65 8.52 -9.01 -0.23
C ASN A 65 8.38 -10.41 0.36
N HIS A 66 7.47 -11.20 -0.21
CA HIS A 66 7.24 -12.58 0.19
C HIS A 66 6.67 -13.42 -0.95
N GLY A 67 7.39 -14.45 -1.35
CA GLY A 67 6.98 -15.38 -2.41
C GLY A 67 7.23 -14.83 -3.82
N ASN A 68 8.23 -13.98 -3.99
CA ASN A 68 8.67 -13.47 -5.30
C ASN A 68 9.90 -14.25 -5.79
N CYS A 69 11.06 -13.59 -5.89
CA CYS A 69 12.36 -14.25 -6.07
C CYS A 69 13.16 -14.14 -4.77
N GLU A 70 14.08 -15.08 -4.55
CA GLU A 70 14.94 -15.14 -3.37
C GLU A 70 15.65 -13.80 -3.12
N ASP A 71 16.26 -13.20 -4.15
CA ASP A 71 16.92 -11.90 -4.04
C ASP A 71 15.98 -10.75 -3.59
N PHE A 72 14.70 -10.81 -4.00
CA PHE A 72 13.72 -9.79 -3.64
C PHE A 72 13.15 -10.02 -2.24
N ASP A 73 12.95 -11.29 -1.84
CA ASP A 73 12.41 -11.66 -0.54
C ASP A 73 13.42 -11.42 0.59
N GLU A 74 14.73 -11.48 0.29
CA GLU A 74 15.81 -11.08 1.20
C GLU A 74 15.94 -9.57 1.38
N MET A 75 15.24 -8.76 0.59
CA MET A 75 15.27 -7.30 0.76
C MET A 75 14.65 -6.87 2.08
N LEU A 76 15.25 -5.83 2.67
CA LEU A 76 14.69 -5.16 3.83
C LEU A 76 13.29 -4.59 3.54
N PRO A 77 12.42 -4.48 4.56
CA PRO A 77 11.13 -3.85 4.40
C PRO A 77 11.25 -2.43 3.83
N TYR A 78 10.37 -2.08 2.90
CA TYR A 78 10.37 -0.81 2.20
C TYR A 78 9.00 -0.14 2.23
N ARG A 79 8.98 1.17 2.00
CA ARG A 79 7.75 1.98 2.03
C ARG A 79 7.12 2.06 0.66
N VAL A 80 5.82 1.87 0.62
CA VAL A 80 4.98 2.05 -0.57
C VAL A 80 3.81 2.97 -0.23
N PRO A 81 3.24 3.69 -1.19
CA PRO A 81 2.00 4.43 -0.97
C PRO A 81 0.87 3.48 -0.53
N LEU A 82 0.03 3.91 0.41
CA LEU A 82 -1.06 3.06 0.92
C LEU A 82 -2.07 2.70 -0.19
N ASP A 83 -2.22 3.57 -1.19
CA ASP A 83 -3.06 3.36 -2.38
C ASP A 83 -2.46 2.38 -3.39
N ALA A 84 -1.21 1.96 -3.21
CA ALA A 84 -0.56 0.96 -4.05
C ALA A 84 -0.82 -0.49 -3.59
N LEU A 85 -1.36 -0.69 -2.38
CA LEU A 85 -1.72 -2.02 -1.88
C LEU A 85 -2.97 -2.52 -2.60
N VAL A 86 -2.85 -3.67 -3.25
CA VAL A 86 -3.96 -4.38 -3.88
C VAL A 86 -4.25 -5.63 -3.06
N GLU A 87 -5.50 -5.78 -2.61
CA GLU A 87 -5.93 -7.03 -1.97
C GLU A 87 -5.80 -8.18 -2.96
N ILE A 88 -5.16 -9.25 -2.50
CA ILE A 88 -5.17 -10.51 -3.23
C ILE A 88 -6.55 -11.11 -2.98
N ASP A 89 -7.45 -10.92 -3.94
CA ASP A 89 -8.75 -11.58 -3.90
C ASP A 89 -8.49 -13.09 -4.06
N ASP A 90 -8.58 -13.84 -2.96
CA ASP A 90 -8.47 -15.31 -2.96
C ASP A 90 -9.71 -15.97 -3.63
N ARG A 91 -10.42 -15.23 -4.49
CA ARG A 91 -11.47 -15.75 -5.39
C ARG A 91 -10.94 -16.60 -6.54
N ARG A 92 -9.84 -17.34 -6.32
CA ARG A 92 -9.58 -18.56 -7.09
C ARG A 92 -10.42 -19.69 -6.50
N ALA A 93 -11.69 -19.65 -6.88
CA ALA A 93 -12.58 -20.80 -7.12
C ALA A 93 -12.59 -21.92 -6.06
N ALA A 94 -13.52 -21.78 -5.12
CA ALA A 94 -14.34 -22.91 -4.68
C ALA A 94 -15.19 -23.46 -5.85
#